data_AF-A0A357ASV1-F1
#
_entry.id   AF-A0A357ASV1-F1
#
_cell.length_a   1.000
_cell.length_b   1.000
_cell.length_c   1.000
_cell.angle_alpha   90.00
_cell.angle_beta   90.00
_cell.angle_gamma   90.00
#
_symmetry.space_group_name_H-M   'P 1'
#
loop_
_entity.id
_entity.type
_entity.pdbx_description
1 polymer ?
#
loop_
_entity_poly.entity_id
_entity_poly.type
_entity_poly.pdbx_seq_one_letter_code
_entity_poly.pdbx_strand_id
1 'polypeptide(L)'
;MVKVDAEVPGCPVDAAEFARVVKEVLLGKAPWLPDWPVCVECKLAGNICRFEMGRMCLGIITRAGCGACCVTEGAHCWGCRGLVPGANLDSARIVLDRTGQDRKAVQDLLRFYLGDTAATL
;
A
#
# COMPACT_ATOMS: atom_id res chain seq x y z
N MET A 1 -10.08 -21.78 10.22
CA MET A 1 -9.14 -21.22 9.22
C MET A 1 -8.88 -22.28 8.18
N VAL A 2 -8.78 -21.90 6.91
CA VAL A 2 -8.46 -22.81 5.80
C VAL A 2 -7.09 -22.43 5.25
N LYS A 3 -6.39 -23.40 4.64
CA LYS A 3 -5.12 -23.12 3.97
C LYS A 3 -5.39 -22.27 2.72
N VAL A 4 -4.71 -21.14 2.62
CA VAL A 4 -4.74 -20.27 1.44
C VAL A 4 -3.45 -20.47 0.67
N ASP A 5 -3.55 -20.81 -0.63
CA ASP A 5 -2.38 -21.10 -1.47
C ASP A 5 -1.77 -19.82 -2.09
N ALA A 6 -2.59 -18.80 -2.32
CA ALA A 6 -2.15 -17.50 -2.83
C ALA A 6 -3.13 -16.39 -2.42
N GLU A 7 -2.61 -15.18 -2.23
CA GLU A 7 -3.39 -13.98 -1.90
C GLU A 7 -3.11 -12.89 -2.94
N VAL A 8 -4.16 -12.22 -3.43
CA VAL A 8 -4.04 -11.09 -4.35
C VAL A 8 -4.53 -9.83 -3.63
N PRO A 9 -3.65 -8.87 -3.31
CA PRO A 9 -4.03 -7.68 -2.57
C PRO A 9 -4.79 -6.67 -3.44
N GLY A 10 -5.76 -5.95 -2.86
CA GLY A 10 -6.44 -4.82 -3.50
C GLY A 10 -7.93 -4.74 -3.21
N CYS A 11 -8.48 -3.53 -3.29
CA CYS A 11 -9.91 -3.25 -3.16
C CYS A 11 -10.35 -2.25 -4.26
N PRO A 12 -10.72 -2.73 -5.47
CA PRO A 12 -10.69 -4.12 -5.92
C PRO A 12 -9.26 -4.56 -6.32
N VAL A 13 -9.13 -5.86 -6.61
CA VAL A 13 -7.91 -6.41 -7.22
C VAL A 13 -7.76 -5.91 -8.66
N ASP A 14 -6.51 -5.78 -9.13
CA ASP A 14 -6.24 -5.47 -10.53
C ASP A 14 -6.48 -6.71 -11.41
N ALA A 15 -7.16 -6.53 -12.54
CA ALA A 15 -7.56 -7.64 -13.41
C ALA A 15 -6.36 -8.32 -14.08
N ALA A 16 -5.31 -7.56 -14.44
CA ALA A 16 -4.12 -8.11 -15.07
C ALA A 16 -3.24 -8.85 -14.04
N GLU A 17 -3.09 -8.29 -12.84
CA GLU A 17 -2.44 -8.94 -11.70
C GLU A 17 -3.15 -10.25 -11.34
N PHE A 18 -4.48 -10.24 -11.24
CA PHE A 18 -5.27 -11.44 -10.95
C PHE A 18 -5.06 -12.53 -12.02
N ALA A 19 -5.19 -12.17 -13.31
CA ALA A 19 -4.99 -13.12 -14.41
C ALA A 19 -3.57 -13.72 -14.39
N ARG A 20 -2.56 -12.91 -14.08
CA ARG A 20 -1.17 -13.35 -13.95
C ARG A 20 -0.99 -14.31 -12.78
N VAL A 21 -1.49 -13.96 -11.59
CA VAL A 21 -1.38 -14.81 -10.39
C VAL A 21 -2.07 -16.15 -10.61
N VAL A 22 -3.28 -16.17 -11.19
CA VAL A 22 -3.99 -17.42 -11.51
C VAL A 22 -3.15 -18.29 -12.46
N LYS A 23 -2.55 -17.70 -13.51
CA LYS A 23 -1.67 -18.43 -14.41
C LYS A 23 -0.41 -18.97 -13.71
N GLU A 24 0.20 -18.20 -12.82
CA GLU A 24 1.37 -18.62 -12.04
C GLU A 24 1.03 -19.82 -11.14
N VAL A 25 -0.10 -19.76 -10.42
CA VAL A 25 -0.60 -20.86 -9.57
C VAL A 25 -0.90 -22.11 -10.41
N LEU A 26 -1.57 -21.98 -11.55
CA LEU A 26 -1.88 -23.11 -12.44
C LEU A 26 -0.62 -23.81 -12.98
N LEU A 27 0.47 -23.07 -13.12
CA LEU A 27 1.78 -23.58 -13.56
C LEU A 27 2.63 -24.11 -12.39
N GLY A 28 2.11 -24.13 -11.16
CA GLY A 28 2.85 -24.56 -9.96
C GLY A 28 3.95 -23.58 -9.53
N LYS A 29 3.90 -22.32 -9.98
CA LYS A 29 4.85 -21.28 -9.61
C LYS A 29 4.33 -20.49 -8.41
N ALA A 30 5.25 -20.07 -7.54
CA ALA A 30 4.94 -19.12 -6.49
C ALA A 30 4.54 -17.77 -7.13
N PRO A 31 3.36 -17.22 -6.82
CA PRO A 31 2.93 -15.96 -7.42
C PRO A 31 3.85 -14.81 -7.04
N TRP A 32 4.23 -14.01 -8.03
CA TRP A 32 5.05 -12.85 -7.77
C TRP A 32 4.17 -11.64 -7.42
N LEU A 33 4.48 -10.95 -6.33
CA LEU A 33 3.84 -9.71 -5.93
C LEU A 33 4.91 -8.65 -5.62
N PRO A 34 4.65 -7.36 -5.88
CA PRO A 34 5.57 -6.31 -5.52
C PRO A 34 5.87 -6.31 -4.01
N ASP A 35 7.16 -6.22 -3.66
CA ASP A 35 7.68 -6.17 -2.29
C ASP A 35 8.19 -4.77 -1.92
N TRP A 36 7.87 -3.76 -2.74
CA TRP A 36 8.18 -2.35 -2.49
C TRP A 36 6.92 -1.51 -2.23
N PRO A 37 7.06 -0.32 -1.62
CA PRO A 37 5.93 0.56 -1.35
C PRO A 37 5.43 1.28 -2.60
N VAL A 38 4.17 1.71 -2.58
CA VAL A 38 3.52 2.52 -3.65
C VAL A 38 4.35 3.75 -4.01
N CYS A 39 5.15 4.29 -3.07
CA CYS A 39 6.05 5.42 -3.34
C CYS A 39 6.97 5.23 -4.55
N VAL A 40 7.43 4.01 -4.84
CA VAL A 40 8.30 3.74 -6.02
C VAL A 40 7.52 4.02 -7.31
N GLU A 41 6.33 3.44 -7.46
CA GLU A 41 5.45 3.65 -8.61
C GLU A 41 4.97 5.11 -8.70
N CYS A 42 4.66 5.71 -7.55
CA CYS A 42 4.21 7.09 -7.46
C CYS A 42 5.26 8.09 -7.97
N LYS A 43 6.54 7.86 -7.64
CA LYS A 43 7.65 8.70 -8.14
C LYS A 43 7.95 8.43 -9.61
N LEU A 44 7.86 7.18 -10.06
CA LEU A 44 7.96 6.83 -11.49
C LEU A 44 6.87 7.50 -12.33
N ALA A 45 5.66 7.64 -11.77
CA ALA A 45 4.54 8.35 -12.41
C ALA A 45 4.67 9.89 -12.38
N GLY A 46 5.73 10.44 -11.77
CA GLY A 46 5.96 11.90 -11.73
C GLY A 46 5.03 12.67 -10.79
N ASN A 47 4.34 11.98 -9.86
CA ASN A 47 3.44 12.62 -8.92
C ASN A 47 4.19 13.46 -7.88
N ILE A 48 3.69 14.66 -7.61
CA ILE A 48 4.15 15.49 -6.50
C ILE A 48 3.79 14.80 -5.17
N CYS A 49 4.74 14.78 -4.23
CA CYS A 49 4.55 14.09 -2.98
C CYS A 49 3.40 14.72 -2.17
N ARG A 50 2.48 13.89 -1.66
CA ARG A 50 1.37 14.41 -0.84
C ARG A 50 1.84 15.07 0.45
N PHE A 51 2.92 14.58 1.04
CA PHE A 51 3.52 15.22 2.22
C PHE A 51 4.07 16.61 1.92
N GLU A 52 4.61 16.87 0.72
CA GLU A 52 5.05 18.21 0.31
C GLU A 52 3.87 19.18 0.15
N MET A 53 2.67 18.65 -0.08
CA MET A 53 1.42 19.42 -0.09
C MET A 53 0.75 19.52 1.29
N GLY A 54 1.40 19.04 2.36
CA GLY A 54 0.80 18.97 3.70
C GLY A 54 -0.35 17.97 3.82
N ARG A 55 -0.49 17.03 2.87
CA ARG A 55 -1.55 16.02 2.86
C ARG A 55 -1.03 14.67 3.36
N MET A 56 -1.86 13.98 4.13
CA MET A 56 -1.60 12.61 4.59
C MET A 56 -1.53 11.64 3.41
N CYS A 57 -0.73 10.57 3.51
CA CYS A 57 -0.66 9.51 2.51
C CYS A 57 -0.06 8.22 3.09
N LEU A 58 -0.72 7.08 2.92
CA LEU A 58 -0.22 5.77 3.39
C LEU A 58 0.70 5.07 2.38
N GLY A 59 1.03 5.72 1.27
CA GLY A 59 1.79 5.10 0.17
C GLY A 59 3.20 4.65 0.57
N ILE A 60 3.76 5.23 1.64
CA ILE A 60 5.09 4.90 2.19
C ILE A 60 5.20 3.50 2.78
N ILE A 61 4.07 2.90 3.16
CA ILE A 61 4.00 1.58 3.81
C ILE A 61 3.04 0.62 3.11
N THR A 62 2.33 1.10 2.09
CA THR A 62 1.35 0.29 1.35
C THR A 62 2.03 -0.46 0.22
N ARG A 63 1.71 -1.74 0.03
CA ARG A 63 2.23 -2.55 -1.07
C ARG A 63 1.89 -1.96 -2.44
N ALA A 64 2.87 -1.92 -3.32
CA ALA A 64 2.72 -1.47 -4.70
C ALA A 64 1.90 -2.43 -5.59
N GLY A 65 1.73 -2.08 -6.87
CA GLY A 65 1.01 -2.85 -7.89
C GLY A 65 -0.27 -2.19 -8.39
N CYS A 66 -0.67 -1.04 -7.85
CA CYS A 66 -1.81 -0.26 -8.35
C CYS A 66 -1.42 0.92 -9.26
N GLY A 67 -0.12 1.10 -9.55
CA GLY A 67 0.37 2.20 -10.37
C GLY A 67 0.15 3.58 -9.75
N ALA A 68 0.03 3.64 -8.41
CA ALA A 68 -0.28 4.85 -7.66
C ALA A 68 -1.55 5.61 -8.15
N CYS A 69 -2.55 4.90 -8.69
CA CYS A 69 -3.74 5.49 -9.32
C CYS A 69 -4.42 6.57 -8.47
N CYS A 70 -4.63 6.34 -7.16
CA CYS A 70 -5.25 7.33 -6.28
C CYS A 70 -4.47 8.66 -6.24
N VAL A 71 -3.13 8.58 -6.21
CA VAL A 71 -2.29 9.77 -6.16
C VAL A 71 -2.29 10.48 -7.51
N THR A 72 -2.23 9.74 -8.61
CA THR A 72 -2.34 10.29 -9.96
C THR A 72 -3.65 11.07 -10.16
N GLU A 73 -4.76 10.56 -9.62
CA GLU A 73 -6.09 11.19 -9.69
C GLU A 73 -6.33 12.31 -8.65
N GLY A 74 -5.29 12.78 -7.95
CA GLY A 74 -5.43 13.92 -7.02
C GLY A 74 -5.68 13.56 -5.55
N ALA A 75 -5.94 12.29 -5.24
CA ALA A 75 -6.18 11.81 -3.88
C ALA A 75 -4.87 11.39 -3.17
N HIS A 76 -5.00 10.84 -1.96
CA HIS A 76 -3.91 10.19 -1.24
C HIS A 76 -3.99 8.66 -1.38
N CYS A 77 -2.91 7.96 -1.03
CA CYS A 77 -2.97 6.50 -0.94
C CYS A 77 -3.70 6.09 0.33
N TRP A 78 -4.73 5.25 0.17
CA TRP A 78 -5.59 4.80 1.26
C TRP A 78 -5.10 3.56 2.00
N GLY A 79 -4.11 2.82 1.48
CA GLY A 79 -3.67 1.57 2.10
C GLY A 79 -4.45 0.31 1.72
N CYS A 80 -5.28 0.36 0.67
CA CYS A 80 -6.16 -0.76 0.30
C CYS A 80 -5.47 -2.06 -0.13
N ARG A 81 -4.17 -2.01 -0.46
CA ARG A 81 -3.35 -3.19 -0.80
C ARG A 81 -2.61 -3.77 0.41
N GLY A 82 -2.87 -3.24 1.61
CA GLY A 82 -2.23 -3.65 2.85
C GLY A 82 -0.76 -3.24 2.94
N LEU A 83 -0.12 -3.64 4.04
CA LEU A 83 1.28 -3.31 4.28
C LEU A 83 2.20 -4.04 3.30
N VAL A 84 3.23 -3.33 2.85
CA VAL A 84 4.35 -3.93 2.11
C VAL A 84 5.07 -4.95 3.02
N PRO A 85 5.53 -6.11 2.50
CA PRO A 85 6.35 -7.03 3.28
C PRO A 85 7.54 -6.30 3.92
N GLY A 86 7.73 -6.48 5.22
CA GLY A 86 8.82 -5.81 5.95
C GLY A 86 8.66 -4.29 6.08
N ALA A 87 7.42 -3.76 6.01
CA ALA A 87 7.14 -2.34 6.19
C ALA A 87 7.85 -1.76 7.43
N ASN A 88 8.69 -0.75 7.22
CA ASN A 88 9.40 -0.08 8.29
C ASN A 88 8.53 1.00 8.93
N LEU A 89 7.68 0.57 9.88
CA LEU A 89 6.72 1.44 10.56
C LEU A 89 7.40 2.53 11.40
N ASP A 90 8.56 2.26 11.99
CA ASP A 90 9.32 3.25 12.75
C ASP A 90 9.78 4.42 11.87
N SER A 91 10.29 4.11 10.68
CA SER A 91 10.69 5.13 9.71
C SER A 91 9.49 5.88 9.16
N ALA A 92 8.37 5.18 8.93
CA ALA A 92 7.13 5.80 8.52
C ALA A 92 6.65 6.82 9.56
N ARG A 93 6.69 6.47 10.85
CA ARG A 93 6.36 7.38 11.96
C ARG A 93 7.23 8.62 11.97
N ILE A 94 8.55 8.47 11.79
CA ILE A 94 9.47 9.63 11.73
C ILE A 94 9.09 10.59 10.60
N VAL A 95 8.71 10.05 9.43
CA VAL A 95 8.27 10.87 8.29
C VAL A 95 6.96 11.59 8.61
N LEU A 96 5.98 10.87 9.17
CA LEU A 96 4.67 11.42 9.54
C LEU A 96 4.80 12.54 10.58
N ASP A 97 5.61 12.34 11.62
CA ASP A 97 5.89 13.35 12.64
C ASP A 97 6.55 14.60 12.05
N ARG A 98 7.55 14.43 11.18
CA ARG A 98 8.24 15.55 10.49
C ARG A 98 7.32 16.37 9.60
N THR A 99 6.30 15.72 9.04
CA THR A 99 5.32 16.35 8.16
C THR A 99 4.10 16.91 8.92
N GLY A 100 4.13 16.86 10.25
CA GLY A 100 3.11 17.44 11.13
C GLY A 100 1.75 16.75 11.05
N GLN A 101 1.70 15.46 10.68
CA GLN A 101 0.44 14.73 10.57
C GLN A 101 -0.07 14.33 11.96
N ASP A 102 -1.38 14.42 12.19
CA ASP A 102 -1.99 13.92 13.42
C ASP A 102 -1.95 12.38 13.45
N ARG A 103 -1.28 11.83 14.46
CA ARG A 103 -1.11 10.38 14.63
C ARG A 103 -2.44 9.65 14.73
N LYS A 104 -3.42 10.23 15.41
CA LYS A 104 -4.74 9.61 15.52
C LYS A 104 -5.41 9.51 14.15
N ALA A 105 -5.40 10.60 13.38
CA ALA A 105 -5.93 10.60 12.01
C ALA A 105 -5.21 9.59 11.10
N VAL A 106 -3.89 9.46 11.21
CA VAL A 106 -3.12 8.46 10.45
C VAL A 106 -3.53 7.03 10.82
N GLN A 107 -3.60 6.74 12.12
CA GLN A 107 -4.00 5.41 12.59
C GLN A 107 -5.45 5.08 12.19
N ASP A 108 -6.36 6.06 12.27
CA ASP A 108 -7.75 5.89 11.85
C ASP A 108 -7.85 5.63 10.34
N LEU A 109 -7.03 6.29 9.51
CA LEU A 109 -6.97 6.00 8.07
C LEU A 109 -6.40 4.60 7.81
N LEU A 110 -5.35 4.20 8.52
CA LEU A 110 -4.74 2.88 8.38
C LEU A 110 -5.78 1.77 8.69
N ARG A 111 -6.54 1.94 9.77
CA ARG A 111 -7.59 1.01 10.21
C ARG A 111 -8.72 0.85 9.20
N PHE A 112 -8.95 1.83 8.34
CA PHE A 112 -10.02 1.76 7.34
C PHE A 112 -9.90 0.51 6.44
N TYR A 113 -8.68 0.14 6.02
CA TYR A 113 -8.44 -1.07 5.23
C TYR A 113 -7.76 -2.20 5.98
N LEU A 114 -6.95 -1.90 7.02
CA LEU A 114 -6.20 -2.93 7.76
C LEU A 114 -6.91 -3.43 9.02
N GLY A 115 -8.08 -2.86 9.37
CA GLY A 115 -8.82 -3.21 10.58
C GLY A 115 -8.03 -2.91 11.85
N ASP A 116 -8.28 -3.66 12.91
CA ASP A 116 -7.55 -3.52 14.18
C ASP A 116 -6.15 -4.13 14.04
N THR A 117 -5.23 -3.32 13.49
CA THR A 117 -3.85 -3.71 13.22
C THR A 117 -2.94 -3.39 14.40
N ALA A 118 -1.95 -4.26 14.66
CA ALA A 118 -0.88 -4.01 15.63
C ALA A 118 0.14 -2.97 15.12
N ALA A 119 0.07 -2.58 13.84
CA ALA A 119 0.90 -1.52 13.29
C ALA A 119 0.56 -0.17 13.96
N THR A 120 1.55 0.40 14.65
CA THR A 120 1.43 1.70 15.34
C THR A 120 2.17 2.77 14.55
N LEU A 121 1.42 3.76 14.04
CA LEU A 121 1.96 4.91 13.29
C LEU A 121 1.83 6.20 14.10
#